data_AF-A0A7C4W8R9-F1
#
_entry.id   AF-A0A7C4W8R9-F1
#
_cell.length_a   1.000
_cell.length_b   1.000
_cell.length_c   1.000
_cell.angle_alpha   90.00
_cell.angle_beta   90.00
_cell.angle_gamma   90.00
#
_symmetry.space_group_name_H-M   'P 1'
#
loop_
_entity.id
_entity.type
_entity.pdbx_description
1 polymer ?
#
loop_
_entity_poly.entity_id
_entity_poly.type
_entity_poly.pdbx_seq_one_letter_code
_entity_poly.pdbx_strand_id
1 'polypeptide(L)'
;MNKKIAVLALLIILNGTILAAYPSEVIREEVIDEWNPIRPPTLNPYSMPENATGWAFTILKPGGNFLEFNITASAPVRIRVGLYGYNESGKPSWLKLLLDHVDTYFTGRIPINESEANFLEIRNEKEFPVSISGSVRKIGFVNRTMYPYSGLGTMIILLGSAFLIYGIASRPKRERLKARRIKISYTYMVSKYKKRKEILRGYNASRLFSPQP
;
A
#
# COMPACT_ATOMS: atom_id res chain seq x y z
N MET A 1 -6.86 29.22 -27.24
CA MET A 1 -6.70 27.77 -26.94
C MET A 1 -7.89 27.08 -27.55
N ASN A 2 -7.69 26.09 -28.42
CA ASN A 2 -8.82 25.33 -28.95
C ASN A 2 -9.50 24.62 -27.78
N LYS A 3 -10.74 24.99 -27.48
CA LYS A 3 -11.54 24.41 -26.38
C LYS A 3 -11.51 22.88 -26.42
N LYS A 4 -11.53 22.30 -27.63
CA LYS A 4 -11.43 20.86 -27.88
C LYS A 4 -10.14 20.22 -27.34
N ILE A 5 -8.98 20.87 -27.52
CA ILE A 5 -7.68 20.34 -27.05
C ILE A 5 -7.61 20.39 -25.51
N ALA A 6 -8.15 21.44 -24.91
CA ALA A 6 -8.19 21.57 -23.46
C ALA A 6 -9.13 20.54 -22.81
N VAL A 7 -10.31 20.33 -23.40
CA VAL A 7 -11.26 19.30 -22.95
C VAL A 7 -10.64 17.91 -23.08
N LEU A 8 -9.99 17.61 -24.20
CA LEU A 8 -9.31 16.33 -24.40
C LEU A 8 -8.18 16.11 -23.37
N ALA A 9 -7.33 17.11 -23.15
CA ALA A 9 -6.25 17.03 -22.17
C ALA A 9 -6.77 16.83 -20.74
N LEU A 10 -7.86 17.52 -20.37
CA LEU A 10 -8.53 17.32 -19.08
C LEU A 10 -9.10 15.90 -18.93
N LEU A 11 -9.70 15.34 -19.98
CA LEU A 11 -10.19 13.96 -19.98
C LEU A 11 -9.04 12.95 -19.83
N ILE A 12 -7.91 13.18 -20.50
CA ILE A 12 -6.72 12.33 -20.37
C ILE A 12 -6.19 12.36 -18.93
N ILE A 13 -6.05 13.55 -18.33
CA ILE A 13 -5.62 13.68 -16.93
C ILE A 13 -6.59 12.96 -16.00
N LEU A 14 -7.90 13.17 -16.17
CA LEU A 14 -8.92 12.54 -15.32
C LEU A 14 -8.83 11.01 -15.36
N ASN A 15 -8.73 10.42 -16.56
CA ASN A 15 -8.59 8.97 -16.72
C ASN A 15 -7.27 8.48 -16.12
N GLY A 16 -6.17 9.21 -16.31
CA GLY A 16 -4.88 8.87 -15.70
C GLY A 16 -4.94 8.87 -14.17
N THR A 17 -5.65 9.83 -13.56
CA THR A 17 -5.85 9.89 -12.10
C THR A 17 -6.68 8.74 -11.58
N ILE A 18 -7.80 8.41 -12.24
CA ILE A 18 -8.65 7.27 -11.88
C ILE A 18 -7.83 5.99 -11.93
N LEU A 19 -7.06 5.79 -13.00
CA LEU A 19 -6.24 4.61 -13.19
C LEU A 19 -5.11 4.53 -12.13
N ALA A 20 -4.42 5.64 -11.87
CA ALA A 20 -3.33 5.68 -10.89
C ALA A 20 -3.81 5.40 -9.45
N ALA A 21 -5.03 5.84 -9.13
CA ALA A 21 -5.63 5.68 -7.81
C ALA A 21 -6.47 4.39 -7.68
N TYR A 22 -6.59 3.57 -8.73
CA TYR A 22 -7.41 2.37 -8.70
C TYR A 22 -6.80 1.33 -7.74
N PRO A 23 -7.45 1.04 -6.60
CA PRO A 23 -6.93 0.08 -5.65
C PRO A 23 -7.21 -1.35 -6.13
N SER A 24 -6.24 -2.24 -5.92
CA SER A 24 -6.42 -3.67 -6.06
C SER A 24 -5.99 -4.35 -4.76
N GLU A 25 -6.84 -5.22 -4.25
CA GLU A 25 -6.50 -6.06 -3.10
C GLU A 25 -5.73 -7.28 -3.61
N VAL A 26 -4.50 -7.42 -3.13
CA VAL A 26 -3.68 -8.61 -3.38
C VAL A 26 -3.59 -9.37 -2.07
N ILE A 27 -4.03 -10.63 -2.11
CA ILE A 27 -3.83 -11.59 -1.03
C ILE A 27 -2.46 -12.22 -1.24
N ARG A 28 -1.56 -12.11 -0.26
CA ARG A 28 -0.23 -12.72 -0.32
C ARG A 28 0.03 -13.57 0.92
N GLU A 29 0.68 -14.71 0.73
CA GLU A 29 1.26 -15.51 1.81
C GLU A 29 2.46 -14.77 2.42
N GLU A 30 2.49 -14.70 3.74
CA GLU A 30 3.58 -14.11 4.51
C GLU A 30 3.87 -14.98 5.74
N VAL A 31 5.15 -15.03 6.15
CA VAL A 31 5.56 -15.69 7.39
C VAL A 31 5.17 -14.77 8.54
N ILE A 32 4.17 -15.20 9.32
CA ILE A 32 3.63 -14.44 10.46
C ILE A 32 4.50 -14.65 11.69
N ASP A 33 4.99 -15.87 11.87
CA ASP A 33 5.82 -16.25 13.00
C ASP A 33 6.72 -17.43 12.61
N GLU A 34 7.89 -17.53 13.22
CA GLU A 34 8.89 -18.54 12.88
C GLU A 34 9.64 -19.00 14.13
N TRP A 35 9.65 -20.32 14.33
CA TRP A 35 10.49 -20.97 15.32
C TRP A 35 11.76 -21.50 14.66
N ASN A 36 12.81 -20.69 14.68
CA ASN A 36 14.09 -21.01 14.04
C ASN A 36 15.29 -20.39 14.80
N PRO A 37 16.28 -21.19 15.24
CA PRO A 37 16.27 -22.65 15.23
C PRO A 37 15.33 -23.19 16.32
N ILE A 38 14.83 -24.40 16.13
CA ILE A 38 14.11 -25.12 17.19
C ILE A 38 15.01 -25.28 18.42
N ARG A 39 14.46 -25.01 19.61
CA ARG A 39 15.18 -25.12 20.89
C ARG A 39 14.38 -25.91 21.92
N PRO A 40 15.04 -26.68 22.81
CA PRO A 40 16.46 -27.04 22.77
C PRO A 40 16.82 -27.89 21.53
N PRO A 41 18.09 -27.88 21.09
CA PRO A 41 18.54 -28.66 19.93
C PRO A 41 18.71 -30.15 20.23
N THR A 42 18.58 -30.57 21.49
CA THR A 42 18.65 -31.97 21.91
C THR A 42 17.52 -32.25 22.88
N LEU A 43 16.80 -33.35 22.64
CA LEU A 43 15.73 -33.85 23.50
C LEU A 43 16.24 -35.05 24.31
N ASN A 44 16.38 -34.87 25.62
CA ASN A 44 16.92 -35.90 26.51
C ASN A 44 15.78 -36.70 27.15
N PRO A 45 15.69 -38.02 26.96
CA PRO A 45 14.53 -38.79 27.39
C PRO A 45 14.40 -38.95 28.90
N TYR A 46 15.49 -38.73 29.65
CA TYR A 46 15.53 -38.95 31.10
C TYR A 46 15.25 -37.70 31.93
N SER A 47 15.22 -36.52 31.32
CA SER A 47 14.89 -35.27 31.98
C SER A 47 13.54 -34.77 31.45
N MET A 48 12.50 -34.82 32.29
CA MET A 48 11.30 -34.03 32.03
C MET A 48 11.55 -32.59 32.53
N PRO A 49 11.21 -31.55 31.75
CA PRO A 49 10.50 -31.56 30.47
C PRO A 49 11.40 -31.65 29.22
N GLU A 50 12.71 -31.81 29.36
CA GLU A 50 13.69 -31.80 28.26
C GLU A 50 13.56 -32.95 27.25
N ASN A 51 12.71 -33.94 27.51
CA ASN A 51 12.34 -34.99 26.54
C ASN A 51 11.37 -34.50 25.46
N ALA A 52 10.80 -33.31 25.64
CA ALA A 52 9.94 -32.66 24.68
C ALA A 52 10.30 -31.18 24.53
N THR A 53 10.01 -30.64 23.35
CA THR A 53 9.94 -29.20 23.15
C THR A 53 8.62 -28.86 22.51
N GLY A 54 8.17 -27.63 22.70
CA GLY A 54 6.93 -27.19 22.10
C GLY A 54 6.92 -25.70 21.81
N TRP A 55 6.05 -25.35 20.89
CA TRP A 55 5.83 -23.99 20.45
C TRP A 55 4.34 -23.70 20.46
N ALA A 56 3.96 -22.76 21.33
CA ALA A 56 2.63 -22.17 21.33
C ALA A 56 2.60 -21.06 20.29
N PHE A 57 1.59 -21.10 19.43
CA PHE A 57 1.37 -20.08 18.43
C PHE A 57 -0.08 -19.60 18.49
N THR A 58 -0.24 -18.28 18.49
CA THR A 58 -1.56 -17.68 18.37
C THR A 58 -1.89 -17.53 16.91
N ILE A 59 -3.06 -17.97 16.49
CA ILE A 59 -3.61 -17.60 15.20
C ILE A 59 -4.44 -16.32 15.45
N LEU A 60 -4.19 -15.25 14.68
CA LEU A 60 -4.72 -13.90 14.93
C LEU A 60 -5.73 -13.46 13.87
N LYS A 61 -5.89 -14.25 12.80
CA LYS A 61 -6.78 -13.94 11.69
C LYS A 61 -7.46 -15.22 11.22
N PRO A 62 -8.80 -15.25 11.16
CA PRO A 62 -9.52 -16.33 10.53
C PRO A 62 -9.28 -16.29 9.01
N GLY A 63 -8.78 -17.40 8.46
CA GLY A 63 -8.56 -17.58 7.03
C GLY A 63 -7.13 -17.99 6.67
N GLY A 64 -6.95 -19.28 6.39
CA GLY A 64 -5.80 -19.80 5.66
C GLY A 64 -4.46 -19.65 6.36
N ASN A 65 -4.33 -20.20 7.56
CA ASN A 65 -3.03 -20.31 8.22
C ASN A 65 -2.46 -21.69 7.94
N PHE A 66 -1.18 -21.78 7.64
CA PHE A 66 -0.45 -23.04 7.47
C PHE A 66 0.70 -23.09 8.45
N LEU A 67 0.98 -24.28 8.98
CA LEU A 67 2.28 -24.57 9.55
C LEU A 67 3.12 -25.26 8.49
N GLU A 68 4.24 -24.64 8.15
CA GLU A 68 5.28 -25.22 7.33
C GLU A 68 6.37 -25.79 8.23
N PHE A 69 6.66 -27.07 8.03
CA PHE A 69 7.70 -27.80 8.75
C PHE A 69 8.91 -27.95 7.87
N ASN A 70 10.07 -27.76 8.47
CA ASN A 70 11.35 -28.18 7.94
C ASN A 70 12.20 -28.64 9.12
N ILE A 71 11.89 -29.83 9.63
CA ILE A 71 12.49 -30.39 10.86
C ILE A 71 13.25 -31.66 10.50
N THR A 72 14.45 -31.78 11.04
CA THR A 72 15.29 -32.96 10.91
C THR A 72 15.74 -33.42 12.28
N ALA A 73 15.69 -34.72 12.54
CA ALA A 73 16.09 -35.32 13.81
C ALA A 73 17.08 -36.46 13.58
N SER A 74 18.01 -36.67 14.51
CA SER A 74 19.00 -37.76 14.45
C SER A 74 18.39 -39.15 14.66
N ALA A 75 17.17 -39.22 15.21
CA ALA A 75 16.37 -40.44 15.38
C ALA A 75 14.87 -40.07 15.39
N PRO A 76 13.95 -41.04 15.26
CA PRO A 76 12.52 -40.75 15.16
C PRO A 76 11.99 -39.99 16.39
N VAL A 77 11.33 -38.87 16.14
CA VAL A 77 10.60 -38.07 17.14
C VAL A 77 9.13 -38.02 16.79
N ARG A 78 8.27 -37.91 17.80
CA ARG A 78 6.85 -37.68 17.61
C ARG A 78 6.57 -36.19 17.50
N ILE A 79 5.92 -35.78 16.42
CA ILE A 79 5.38 -34.43 16.27
C ILE A 79 3.87 -34.48 16.42
N ARG A 80 3.37 -33.65 17.34
CA ARG A 80 1.94 -33.44 17.55
C ARG A 80 1.58 -32.00 17.31
N VAL A 81 0.50 -31.78 16.56
CA VAL A 81 -0.09 -30.45 16.36
C VAL A 81 -1.56 -30.53 16.65
N GLY A 82 -2.07 -29.55 17.39
CA GLY A 82 -3.48 -29.50 17.74
C GLY A 82 -3.82 -28.42 18.74
N LEU A 83 -5.04 -28.50 19.25
CA LEU A 83 -5.55 -27.63 20.29
C LEU A 83 -5.15 -28.23 21.64
N TYR A 84 -4.19 -27.61 22.30
CA TYR A 84 -3.77 -27.95 23.65
C TYR A 84 -4.39 -26.97 24.65
N GLY A 85 -4.97 -27.50 25.71
CA GLY A 85 -5.70 -26.72 26.71
C GLY A 85 -5.97 -27.54 27.97
N TYR A 86 -6.90 -27.08 28.80
CA TYR A 86 -7.28 -27.78 30.03
C TYR A 86 -8.55 -28.60 29.80
N ASN A 87 -8.55 -29.87 30.24
CA ASN A 87 -9.76 -30.70 30.24
C ASN A 87 -10.74 -30.29 31.35
N GLU A 88 -11.90 -30.97 31.42
CA GLU A 88 -12.94 -30.74 32.44
C GLU A 88 -12.43 -30.90 33.88
N SER A 89 -11.35 -31.66 34.09
CA SER A 89 -10.69 -31.83 35.39
C SER A 89 -9.59 -30.79 35.67
N GLY A 90 -9.43 -29.77 34.82
CA GLY A 90 -8.41 -28.72 34.96
C GLY A 90 -6.97 -29.20 34.69
N LYS A 91 -6.79 -30.35 34.01
CA LYS A 91 -5.46 -30.87 33.65
C LYS A 91 -5.12 -30.54 32.20
N PRO A 92 -3.85 -30.19 31.88
CA PRO A 92 -3.43 -29.92 30.52
C PRO A 92 -3.54 -31.19 29.66
N SER A 93 -4.16 -31.07 28.50
CA SER A 93 -4.43 -32.17 27.58
C SER A 93 -4.68 -31.68 26.15
N TRP A 94 -4.57 -32.60 25.20
CA TRP A 94 -4.98 -32.35 23.82
C TRP A 94 -6.50 -32.37 23.73
N LEU A 95 -7.11 -31.21 23.45
CA LEU A 95 -8.55 -31.06 23.23
C LEU A 95 -8.94 -31.52 21.81
N LYS A 96 -8.05 -31.26 20.84
CA LYS A 96 -8.18 -31.73 19.46
C LYS A 96 -6.78 -31.97 18.89
N LEU A 97 -6.62 -33.06 18.16
CA LEU A 97 -5.36 -33.42 17.51
C LEU A 97 -5.55 -33.33 16.00
N LEU A 98 -4.69 -32.59 15.32
CA LEU A 98 -4.68 -32.46 13.86
C LEU A 98 -3.61 -33.34 13.23
N LEU A 99 -2.46 -33.42 13.87
CA LEU A 99 -1.33 -34.22 13.43
C LEU A 99 -0.76 -34.97 14.63
N ASP A 100 -0.50 -36.26 14.45
CA ASP A 100 0.31 -37.09 15.34
C ASP A 100 1.09 -38.06 14.47
N HIS A 101 2.38 -37.77 14.31
CA HIS A 101 3.23 -38.51 13.39
C HIS A 101 4.62 -38.69 13.95
N VAL A 102 5.24 -39.83 13.65
CA VAL A 102 6.57 -40.20 14.14
C VAL A 102 7.48 -40.39 12.93
N ASP A 103 8.53 -39.58 12.85
CA ASP A 103 9.51 -39.64 11.78
C ASP A 103 10.83 -38.97 12.22
N THR A 104 11.84 -39.06 11.37
CA THR A 104 13.14 -38.37 11.46
C THR A 104 13.16 -37.10 10.64
N TYR A 105 12.32 -36.99 9.61
CA TYR A 105 12.24 -35.84 8.73
C TYR A 105 10.79 -35.39 8.58
N PHE A 106 10.53 -34.11 8.87
CA PHE A 106 9.21 -33.52 8.69
C PHE A 106 9.33 -32.30 7.80
N THR A 107 8.97 -32.49 6.54
CA THR A 107 8.90 -31.44 5.53
C THR A 107 7.50 -31.39 4.95
N GLY A 108 6.90 -30.22 4.91
CA GLY A 108 5.59 -30.05 4.32
C GLY A 108 4.79 -28.93 4.96
N ARG A 109 3.53 -28.82 4.57
CA ARG A 109 2.61 -27.81 5.09
C ARG A 109 1.33 -28.49 5.55
N ILE A 110 0.82 -28.11 6.72
CA ILE A 110 -0.52 -28.49 7.16
C ILE A 110 -1.39 -27.24 7.34
N PRO A 111 -2.65 -27.27 6.91
CA PRO A 111 -3.59 -26.21 7.24
C PRO A 111 -3.89 -26.22 8.74
N ILE A 112 -3.96 -25.03 9.34
CA ILE A 112 -4.33 -24.81 10.74
C ILE A 112 -5.42 -23.75 10.85
N ASN A 113 -6.32 -23.94 11.82
CA ASN A 113 -7.38 -23.01 12.16
C ASN A 113 -7.40 -22.77 13.67
N GLU A 114 -7.84 -21.59 14.13
CA GLU A 114 -7.86 -21.17 15.55
C GLU A 114 -8.61 -22.15 16.45
N SER A 115 -9.72 -22.70 15.95
CA SER A 115 -10.53 -23.69 16.66
C SER A 115 -9.90 -25.08 16.73
N GLU A 116 -8.75 -25.29 16.07
CA GLU A 116 -8.21 -26.62 15.83
C GLU A 116 -6.74 -26.78 16.24
N ALA A 117 -5.96 -25.70 16.22
CA ALA A 117 -4.55 -25.73 16.58
C ALA A 117 -4.06 -24.45 17.24
N ASN A 118 -3.34 -24.60 18.35
CA ASN A 118 -2.62 -23.53 19.03
C ASN A 118 -1.24 -23.97 19.53
N PHE A 119 -0.91 -25.26 19.41
CA PHE A 119 0.30 -25.82 19.98
C PHE A 119 0.90 -26.90 19.09
N LEU A 120 2.23 -26.89 19.02
CA LEU A 120 3.04 -27.92 18.40
C LEU A 120 3.98 -28.48 19.47
N GLU A 121 4.07 -29.80 19.54
CA GLU A 121 5.00 -30.53 20.38
C GLU A 121 5.90 -31.42 19.52
N ILE A 122 7.19 -31.44 19.83
CA ILE A 122 8.16 -32.42 19.34
C ILE A 122 8.65 -33.20 20.55
N ARG A 123 8.44 -34.51 20.57
CA ARG A 123 8.76 -35.36 21.72
C ARG A 123 9.69 -36.49 21.29
N ASN A 124 10.73 -36.70 22.09
CA ASN A 124 11.54 -37.90 22.03
C ASN A 124 10.87 -39.02 22.86
N GLU A 125 10.54 -40.13 22.21
CA GLU A 125 9.98 -41.33 22.86
C GLU A 125 11.00 -42.48 22.93
N LYS A 126 12.26 -42.23 22.55
CA LYS A 126 13.35 -43.20 22.56
C LYS A 126 14.20 -43.07 23.81
N GLU A 127 15.01 -44.09 24.07
CA GLU A 127 15.87 -44.16 25.26
C GLU A 127 17.15 -43.33 25.15
N PHE A 128 17.53 -42.90 23.94
CA PHE A 128 18.74 -42.10 23.72
C PHE A 128 18.39 -40.63 23.42
N PRO A 129 19.27 -39.67 23.79
CA PRO A 129 19.12 -38.29 23.38
C PRO A 129 19.01 -38.14 21.87
N VAL A 130 18.06 -37.29 21.43
CA VAL A 130 17.84 -37.03 20.00
C VAL A 130 18.15 -35.58 19.69
N SER A 131 19.06 -35.35 18.74
CA SER A 131 19.33 -34.02 18.23
C SER A 131 18.28 -33.64 17.20
N ILE A 132 17.74 -32.42 17.32
CA ILE A 132 16.75 -31.84 16.42
C ILE A 132 17.28 -30.52 15.86
N SER A 133 17.01 -30.27 14.58
CA SER A 133 17.35 -29.02 13.91
C SER A 133 16.29 -28.66 12.87
N GLY A 134 16.30 -27.40 12.46
CA GLY A 134 15.40 -26.89 11.44
C GLY A 134 14.49 -25.78 11.97
N SER A 135 13.36 -25.60 11.29
CA SER A 135 12.45 -24.49 11.51
C SER A 135 10.99 -24.91 11.39
N VAL A 136 10.12 -24.27 12.16
CA VAL A 136 8.68 -24.27 11.91
C VAL A 136 8.24 -22.86 11.59
N ARG A 137 7.49 -22.68 10.51
CA ARG A 137 6.95 -21.38 10.10
C ARG A 137 5.45 -21.41 10.15
N LYS A 138 4.88 -20.35 10.71
CA LYS A 138 3.47 -20.05 10.55
C LYS A 138 3.30 -19.11 9.37
N ILE A 139 2.66 -19.59 8.32
CA ILE A 139 2.31 -18.82 7.14
C ILE A 139 0.86 -18.39 7.28
N GLY A 140 0.55 -17.15 6.94
CA GLY A 140 -0.84 -16.75 6.74
C GLY A 140 -0.99 -15.68 5.68
N PHE A 141 -2.22 -15.26 5.47
CA PHE A 141 -2.55 -14.33 4.39
C PHE A 141 -2.64 -12.90 4.90
N VAL A 142 -1.94 -12.00 4.21
CA VAL A 142 -2.01 -10.56 4.46
C VAL A 142 -2.64 -9.89 3.25
N ASN A 143 -3.74 -9.18 3.50
CA ASN A 143 -4.35 -8.31 2.50
C ASN A 143 -3.50 -7.05 2.41
N ARG A 144 -2.93 -6.80 1.23
CA ARG A 144 -2.22 -5.56 0.95
C ARG A 144 -2.90 -4.84 -0.20
N THR A 145 -3.30 -3.60 0.04
CA THR A 145 -3.77 -2.72 -1.03
C THR A 145 -2.58 -2.32 -1.89
N MET A 146 -2.65 -2.62 -3.18
CA MET A 146 -1.68 -2.19 -4.18
C MET A 146 -2.36 -1.28 -5.22
N TYR A 147 -1.56 -0.44 -5.86
CA TYR A 147 -1.99 0.44 -6.95
C TYR A 147 -1.26 0.00 -8.23
N PRO A 148 -1.68 -1.13 -8.85
CA PRO A 148 -0.92 -1.76 -9.93
C PRO A 148 -0.74 -0.84 -11.15
N TYR A 149 -1.66 0.10 -11.34
CA TYR A 149 -1.64 1.04 -12.45
C TYR A 149 -1.13 2.43 -12.09
N SER A 150 -0.56 2.63 -10.89
CA SER A 150 0.09 3.88 -10.47
C SER A 150 1.09 4.39 -11.53
N GLY A 151 1.98 3.51 -12.01
CA GLY A 151 2.97 3.86 -13.04
C GLY A 151 2.34 4.25 -14.38
N LEU A 152 1.39 3.45 -14.89
CA LEU A 152 0.72 3.76 -16.16
C LEU A 152 -0.15 5.02 -16.07
N GLY A 153 -0.90 5.17 -14.99
CA GLY A 153 -1.75 6.33 -14.74
C GLY A 153 -0.94 7.63 -14.62
N THR A 154 0.20 7.60 -13.93
CA THR A 154 1.11 8.76 -13.85
C THR A 154 1.68 9.15 -15.22
N MET A 155 2.03 8.18 -16.08
CA MET A 155 2.44 8.48 -17.47
C MET A 155 1.33 9.14 -18.29
N ILE A 156 0.08 8.68 -18.14
CA ILE A 156 -1.09 9.29 -18.81
C ILE A 156 -1.31 10.73 -18.33
N ILE A 157 -1.17 10.98 -17.02
CA ILE A 157 -1.26 12.33 -16.45
C ILE A 157 -0.17 13.24 -17.02
N LEU A 158 1.07 12.76 -17.12
CA LEU A 158 2.19 13.51 -17.72
C LEU A 158 1.90 13.87 -19.18
N LEU A 159 1.38 12.91 -19.96
CA LEU A 159 1.01 13.13 -21.36
C LEU A 159 -0.09 14.20 -21.49
N GLY A 160 -1.15 14.09 -20.69
CA GLY A 160 -2.25 15.07 -20.66
C GLY A 160 -1.76 16.46 -20.24
N SER A 161 -0.83 16.53 -19.30
CA SER A 161 -0.20 17.77 -18.85
C SER A 161 0.63 18.42 -19.96
N ALA A 162 1.41 17.63 -20.71
CA ALA A 162 2.16 18.10 -21.87
C ALA A 162 1.24 18.68 -22.96
N PHE A 163 0.10 18.04 -23.24
CA PHE A 163 -0.92 18.57 -24.16
C PHE A 163 -1.52 19.90 -23.68
N LEU A 164 -1.77 20.03 -22.38
CA LEU A 164 -2.25 21.29 -21.79
C LEU A 164 -1.22 22.42 -21.93
N ILE A 165 0.04 22.16 -21.60
CA ILE A 165 1.15 23.11 -21.75
C ILE A 165 1.28 23.52 -23.22
N TYR A 166 1.30 22.55 -24.13
CA TYR A 166 1.36 22.81 -25.57
C TYR A 166 0.16 23.65 -26.04
N GLY A 167 -1.07 23.34 -25.61
CA GLY A 167 -2.27 24.09 -25.96
C GLY A 167 -2.29 25.54 -25.43
N ILE A 168 -1.59 25.80 -24.32
CA ILE A 168 -1.39 27.15 -23.77
C ILE A 168 -0.30 27.90 -24.54
N ALA A 169 0.85 27.25 -24.79
CA ALA A 169 2.01 27.83 -25.47
C ALA A 169 1.74 28.12 -26.95
N SER A 170 1.00 27.24 -27.64
CA SER A 170 0.63 27.37 -29.05
C SER A 170 -0.51 28.39 -29.30
N ARG A 171 -0.97 29.13 -28.28
CA ARG A 171 -1.96 30.20 -28.49
C ARG A 171 -1.43 31.20 -29.53
N PRO A 172 -2.12 31.40 -30.67
CA PRO A 172 -1.62 32.25 -31.74
C PRO A 172 -1.47 33.69 -31.26
N LYS A 173 -0.29 34.30 -31.53
CA LYS A 173 0.06 35.70 -31.22
C LYS A 173 -1.00 36.72 -31.67
N ARG A 174 -1.87 36.39 -32.64
CA ARG A 174 -2.93 37.27 -33.16
C ARG A 174 -3.97 37.69 -32.12
N GLU A 175 -4.37 36.81 -31.19
CA GLU A 175 -5.32 37.19 -30.13
C GLU A 175 -4.67 38.06 -29.05
N ARG A 176 -3.42 37.76 -28.68
CA ARG A 176 -2.63 38.62 -27.77
C ARG A 176 -2.40 40.01 -28.37
N LEU A 177 -2.14 40.10 -29.68
CA LEU A 177 -1.97 41.37 -30.40
C LEU A 177 -3.28 42.16 -30.50
N LYS A 178 -4.44 41.50 -30.73
CA LYS A 178 -5.74 42.18 -30.69
C LYS A 178 -6.04 42.75 -29.30
N ALA A 179 -5.84 41.98 -28.24
CA ALA A 179 -6.03 42.46 -26.87
C ALA A 179 -5.07 43.62 -26.51
N ARG A 180 -3.80 43.54 -26.95
CA ARG A 180 -2.82 44.64 -26.78
C ARG A 180 -3.21 45.89 -27.57
N ARG A 181 -3.65 45.74 -28.83
CA ARG A 181 -4.14 46.88 -29.65
C ARG A 181 -5.39 47.52 -29.05
N ILE A 182 -6.35 46.74 -28.56
CA ILE A 182 -7.55 47.26 -27.88
C ILE A 182 -7.14 48.04 -26.63
N LYS A 183 -6.23 47.50 -25.81
CA LYS A 183 -5.72 48.20 -24.61
C LYS A 183 -5.03 49.52 -24.98
N ILE A 184 -4.11 49.51 -25.95
CA ILE A 184 -3.40 50.72 -26.42
C ILE A 184 -4.39 51.76 -26.99
N SER A 185 -5.36 51.33 -27.79
CA SER A 185 -6.37 52.21 -28.36
C SER A 185 -7.26 52.86 -27.30
N TYR A 186 -7.63 52.11 -26.24
CA TYR A 186 -8.39 52.63 -25.12
C TYR A 186 -7.58 53.64 -24.31
N THR A 187 -6.30 53.34 -24.00
CA THR A 187 -5.41 54.28 -23.30
C THR A 187 -5.21 55.57 -24.09
N TYR A 188 -5.06 55.48 -25.42
CA TYR A 188 -4.95 56.65 -26.30
C TYR A 188 -6.24 57.47 -26.33
N MET A 189 -7.41 56.84 -26.40
CA MET A 189 -8.69 57.56 -26.35
C MET A 189 -8.89 58.30 -25.03
N VAL A 190 -8.60 57.67 -23.89
CA VAL A 190 -8.70 58.31 -22.57
C VAL A 190 -7.74 59.51 -22.45
N SER A 191 -6.50 59.37 -22.92
CA SER A 191 -5.52 60.46 -22.99
C SER A 191 -6.00 61.64 -23.83
N LYS A 192 -6.51 61.37 -25.05
CA LYS A 192 -7.00 62.40 -25.97
C LYS A 192 -8.22 63.14 -25.39
N TYR A 193 -9.13 62.42 -24.74
CA TYR A 193 -10.28 63.02 -24.06
C TYR A 193 -9.87 63.91 -22.89
N LYS A 194 -8.90 63.48 -22.08
CA LYS A 194 -8.37 64.27 -20.96
C LYS A 194 -7.73 65.57 -21.45
N LYS A 195 -6.91 65.50 -22.52
CA LYS A 195 -6.28 66.67 -23.15
C LYS A 195 -7.31 67.64 -23.74
N ARG A 196 -8.37 67.13 -24.41
CA ARG A 196 -9.47 67.99 -24.88
C ARG A 196 -10.21 68.68 -23.74
N LYS A 197 -10.43 67.99 -22.62
CA LYS A 197 -11.11 68.56 -21.44
C LYS A 197 -10.27 69.66 -20.78
N GLU A 198 -8.95 69.52 -20.74
CA GLU A 198 -8.02 70.56 -20.27
C GLU A 198 -8.00 71.77 -21.20
N ILE A 199 -7.98 71.57 -22.53
CA ILE A 199 -8.07 72.67 -23.50
C ILE A 199 -9.39 73.42 -23.36
N LEU A 200 -10.52 72.71 -23.23
CA LEU A 200 -11.83 73.34 -23.02
C LEU A 200 -11.93 74.09 -21.68
N ARG A 201 -11.28 73.59 -20.62
CA ARG A 201 -11.16 74.32 -19.34
C ARG A 201 -10.32 75.59 -19.48
N GLY A 202 -9.19 75.52 -20.18
CA GLY A 202 -8.35 76.69 -20.47
C GLY A 202 -9.07 77.74 -21.31
N TYR A 203 -9.83 77.31 -22.32
CA TYR A 203 -10.59 78.18 -23.21
C TYR A 203 -11.75 78.90 -22.49
N ASN A 204 -12.46 78.19 -21.60
CA ASN A 204 -13.50 78.80 -20.77
C ASN A 204 -12.93 79.72 -19.69
N ALA A 205 -11.75 79.41 -19.13
CA ALA A 205 -11.06 80.31 -18.22
C ALA A 205 -10.64 81.62 -18.92
N SER A 206 -10.14 81.56 -20.16
CA SER A 206 -9.79 82.76 -20.93
C SER A 206 -10.98 83.62 -21.36
N ARG A 207 -12.20 83.06 -21.43
CA ARG A 207 -13.43 83.82 -21.71
C ARG A 207 -14.01 84.55 -20.49
N LEU A 208 -13.66 84.12 -19.28
CA LEU A 208 -14.07 84.79 -18.03
C LEU A 208 -13.21 86.02 -17.70
N PHE A 209 -12.08 86.22 -18.39
CA PHE A 209 -11.16 87.34 -18.19
C PHE A 209 -11.07 88.30 -19.40
N SER A 210 -12.06 88.30 -20.29
CA SER A 210 -12.16 89.36 -21.30
C SER A 210 -12.64 90.64 -20.61
N PRO A 211 -11.92 91.77 -20.67
CA PRO A 211 -12.47 93.05 -20.27
C PRO A 211 -13.61 93.37 -21.22
N GLN A 212 -14.79 93.71 -20.69
CA GLN A 212 -15.80 94.40 -21.49
C GLN A 212 -15.31 95.82 -21.77
N PRO A 213 -15.53 96.35 -22.99
CA PRO A 213 -15.20 97.73 -23.32
C PRO A 213 -16.00 98.73 -22.49
#